data_AF-A0A5Q5CJ67-F1
#
_entry.id   AF-A0A5Q5CJ67-F1
#
_cell.length_a   1.000
_cell.length_b   1.000
_cell.length_c   1.000
_cell.angle_alpha   90.00
_cell.angle_beta   90.00
_cell.angle_gamma   90.00
#
_symmetry.space_group_name_H-M   'P 1'
#
loop_
_entity.id
_entity.type
_entity.pdbx_description
1 polymer ?
#
loop_
_entity_poly.entity_id
_entity_poly.type
_entity_poly.pdbx_seq_one_letter_code
_entity_poly.pdbx_strand_id
1 'polypeptide(L)'
;MRTAVVRVGVDPAGELSPAQLADGMARLRELGGAAGADIVDNNLPAMPPGRREAELLITGDDPGSLTQTALGLCAEAFGTEPVAGVLTYISRGTDDDAHGVLAGFGLAGDVTRTAHDAGWDVVHVTLRKADLERIPESRIHTALEASLNCEVHIRTV
;
A
#
# COMPACT_ATOMS: atom_id res chain seq x y z
N MET A 1 1.46 10.31 4.79
CA MET A 1 0.44 9.32 4.37
C MET A 1 1.12 8.25 3.54
N ARG A 2 0.78 6.98 3.77
CA ARG A 2 1.41 5.85 3.06
C ARG A 2 0.81 5.70 1.66
N THR A 3 1.52 5.00 0.78
CA THR A 3 0.99 4.63 -0.53
C THR A 3 0.68 3.14 -0.58
N ALA A 4 -0.58 2.83 -0.87
CA ALA A 4 -1.06 1.47 -1.05
C ALA A 4 -0.91 1.05 -2.51
N VAL A 5 -0.56 -0.21 -2.73
CA VAL A 5 -0.77 -0.93 -3.99
C VAL A 5 -2.09 -1.67 -3.85
N VAL A 6 -3.11 -1.24 -4.59
CA VAL A 6 -4.43 -1.88 -4.62
C VAL A 6 -4.51 -2.73 -5.88
N ARG A 7 -4.65 -4.05 -5.72
CA ARG A 7 -4.82 -4.99 -6.83
C ARG A 7 -6.31 -5.21 -7.08
N VAL A 8 -6.71 -5.15 -8.34
CA VAL A 8 -8.10 -5.36 -8.76
C VAL A 8 -8.14 -6.29 -9.96
N GLY A 9 -8.83 -7.42 -9.82
CA GLY A 9 -9.13 -8.31 -10.93
C GLY A 9 -10.19 -7.68 -11.83
N VAL A 10 -9.85 -7.32 -13.06
CA VAL A 10 -10.72 -6.49 -13.92
C VAL A 10 -11.58 -7.28 -14.89
N ASP A 11 -11.25 -8.53 -15.17
CA ASP A 11 -12.02 -9.41 -16.07
C ASP A 11 -11.86 -10.88 -15.65
N PRO A 12 -12.42 -11.27 -14.49
CA PRO A 12 -12.30 -12.63 -13.99
C PRO A 12 -13.00 -13.65 -14.88
N ALA A 13 -14.05 -13.25 -15.61
CA ALA A 13 -14.79 -14.10 -16.55
C ALA A 13 -14.06 -14.28 -17.89
N GLY A 14 -13.15 -13.38 -18.25
CA GLY A 14 -12.36 -13.47 -19.48
C GLY A 14 -13.10 -13.01 -20.72
N GLU A 15 -14.11 -12.16 -20.57
CA GLU A 15 -15.02 -11.74 -21.65
C GLU A 15 -14.41 -10.64 -22.52
N LEU A 16 -13.44 -9.89 -21.99
CA LEU A 16 -12.83 -8.79 -22.71
C LEU A 16 -11.78 -9.28 -23.72
N SER A 17 -11.88 -8.74 -24.94
CA SER A 17 -10.88 -8.91 -25.97
C SER A 17 -9.58 -8.15 -25.65
N PRO A 18 -8.45 -8.50 -26.28
CA PRO A 18 -7.19 -7.76 -26.13
C PRO A 18 -7.30 -6.25 -26.38
N ALA A 19 -8.09 -5.83 -27.37
CA ALA A 19 -8.32 -4.42 -27.67
C ALA A 19 -9.09 -3.73 -26.53
N GLN A 20 -10.17 -4.35 -26.04
CA GLN A 20 -10.94 -3.81 -24.91
C GLN A 20 -10.10 -3.70 -23.63
N LEU A 21 -9.21 -4.65 -23.38
CA LEU A 21 -8.28 -4.59 -22.25
C LEU A 21 -7.27 -3.44 -22.38
N ALA A 22 -6.74 -3.21 -23.59
CA ALA A 22 -5.83 -2.10 -23.86
C ALA A 22 -6.52 -0.74 -23.71
N ASP A 23 -7.72 -0.60 -24.27
CA ASP A 23 -8.55 0.61 -24.16
C ASP A 23 -8.94 0.88 -22.70
N GLY A 24 -9.37 -0.16 -21.97
CA GLY A 24 -9.69 -0.07 -20.54
C GLY A 24 -8.49 0.37 -19.70
N MET A 25 -7.28 -0.13 -19.98
CA MET A 25 -6.06 0.34 -19.30
C MET A 25 -5.75 1.80 -19.63
N ALA A 26 -5.94 2.25 -20.88
CA ALA A 26 -5.77 3.65 -21.25
C ALA A 26 -6.75 4.55 -20.48
N ARG A 27 -8.03 4.15 -20.44
CA ARG A 27 -9.07 4.86 -19.70
C ARG A 27 -8.80 4.88 -18.19
N LEU A 28 -8.36 3.77 -17.61
CA LEU A 28 -8.02 3.67 -16.19
C LEU A 28 -6.90 4.66 -15.82
N ARG A 29 -5.91 4.87 -16.69
CA ARG A 29 -4.84 5.86 -16.46
C ARG A 29 -5.36 7.29 -16.41
N GLU A 30 -6.29 7.64 -17.30
CA GLU A 30 -6.93 8.97 -17.29
C GLU A 30 -7.74 9.18 -16.01
N LEU A 31 -8.59 8.20 -15.65
CA LEU A 31 -9.43 8.25 -14.46
C LEU A 31 -8.60 8.27 -13.17
N GLY A 32 -7.58 7.42 -13.10
CA GLY A 32 -6.64 7.35 -11.99
C GLY A 32 -5.92 8.69 -11.79
N GLY A 33 -5.37 9.26 -12.86
CA GLY A 33 -4.68 10.56 -12.78
C GLY A 33 -5.60 11.68 -12.27
N ALA A 34 -6.87 11.70 -12.68
CA ALA A 34 -7.86 12.66 -12.16
C ALA A 34 -8.21 12.42 -10.68
N ALA A 35 -8.13 11.18 -10.22
CA ALA A 35 -8.37 10.76 -8.83
C ALA A 35 -7.11 10.78 -7.94
N GLY A 36 -5.95 11.17 -8.47
CA GLY A 36 -4.68 11.16 -7.73
C GLY A 36 -4.10 9.75 -7.49
N ALA A 37 -4.45 8.78 -8.35
CA ALA A 37 -3.95 7.42 -8.35
C ALA A 37 -3.04 7.17 -9.56
N ASP A 38 -1.88 6.56 -9.34
CA ASP A 38 -1.02 6.10 -10.42
C ASP A 38 -1.35 4.66 -10.80
N ILE A 39 -1.24 4.30 -12.08
CA ILE A 39 -1.55 2.95 -12.57
C ILE A 39 -0.25 2.28 -13.02
N VAL A 40 0.02 1.07 -12.52
CA VAL A 40 1.15 0.26 -12.98
C VAL A 40 0.86 -0.28 -14.37
N ASP A 41 1.85 -0.17 -15.27
CA ASP A 41 1.72 -0.60 -16.66
C ASP A 41 1.79 -2.13 -16.81
N ASN A 42 0.69 -2.79 -16.52
CA ASN A 42 0.54 -4.24 -16.70
C ASN A 42 0.00 -4.58 -18.10
N ASN A 43 0.61 -5.57 -18.75
CA ASN A 43 0.11 -6.11 -20.01
C ASN A 43 -1.01 -7.13 -19.78
N LEU A 44 -2.21 -6.67 -19.42
CA LEU A 44 -3.37 -7.53 -19.18
C LEU A 44 -3.72 -8.45 -20.36
N PRO A 45 -3.64 -8.02 -21.64
CA PRO A 45 -3.88 -8.91 -22.78
C PRO A 45 -2.99 -10.15 -22.83
N ALA A 46 -1.77 -10.06 -22.29
CA ALA A 46 -0.83 -11.19 -22.22
C ALA A 46 -1.10 -12.14 -21.04
N MET A 47 -2.07 -11.82 -20.18
CA MET A 47 -2.38 -12.58 -18.97
C MET A 47 -3.66 -13.42 -19.14
N PRO A 48 -3.71 -14.63 -18.54
CA PRO A 48 -4.93 -15.41 -18.49
C PRO A 48 -6.00 -14.70 -17.64
N PRO A 49 -7.31 -14.88 -17.92
CA PRO A 49 -8.41 -14.17 -17.25
C PRO A 49 -8.29 -14.07 -15.73
N GLY A 50 -8.08 -15.20 -15.03
CA GLY A 50 -7.94 -15.24 -13.57
C GLY A 50 -6.68 -14.55 -13.00
N ARG A 51 -5.85 -13.92 -13.84
CA ARG A 51 -4.67 -13.14 -13.43
C ARG A 51 -4.65 -11.73 -14.01
N ARG A 52 -5.73 -11.27 -14.65
CA ARG A 52 -5.85 -9.91 -15.19
C ARG A 52 -6.08 -8.93 -14.03
N GLU A 53 -4.99 -8.57 -13.36
CA GLU A 53 -4.99 -7.62 -12.24
C GLU A 53 -4.45 -6.25 -12.67
N ALA A 54 -5.27 -5.21 -12.52
CA ALA A 54 -4.80 -3.83 -12.50
C ALA A 54 -4.19 -3.54 -11.12
N GLU A 55 -3.07 -2.82 -11.10
CA GLU A 55 -2.43 -2.37 -9.87
C GLU A 55 -2.45 -0.85 -9.81
N LEU A 56 -3.07 -0.31 -8.77
CA LEU A 56 -3.24 1.12 -8.54
C LEU A 56 -2.41 1.54 -7.32
N LEU A 57 -1.65 2.62 -7.47
CA LEU A 57 -0.92 3.26 -6.39
C LEU A 57 -1.75 4.43 -5.88
N ILE A 58 -2.27 4.31 -4.65
CA ILE A 58 -3.14 5.31 -4.05
C ILE A 58 -2.59 5.71 -2.68
N THR A 59 -2.45 7.01 -2.45
CA THR A 59 -2.02 7.52 -1.14
C THR A 59 -3.19 7.57 -0.18
N GLY A 60 -3.05 6.95 0.99
CA GLY A 60 -4.08 6.93 2.02
C GLY A 60 -3.87 5.80 3.03
N ASP A 61 -4.56 5.90 4.17
CA ASP A 61 -4.35 4.99 5.31
C ASP A 61 -5.61 4.18 5.68
N ASP A 62 -6.73 4.35 4.95
CA ASP A 62 -7.95 3.54 5.10
C ASP A 62 -8.08 2.52 3.96
N PRO A 63 -7.74 1.24 4.20
CA PRO A 63 -7.82 0.19 3.18
C PRO A 63 -9.21 0.07 2.55
N GLY A 64 -10.28 0.28 3.32
CA GLY A 64 -11.66 0.14 2.83
C GLY A 64 -11.98 1.19 1.77
N SER A 65 -11.74 2.46 2.08
CA SER A 65 -11.93 3.56 1.13
C SER A 65 -11.05 3.42 -0.11
N LEU A 66 -9.78 2.99 0.06
CA LEU A 66 -8.84 2.79 -1.05
C LEU A 66 -9.29 1.66 -1.98
N THR A 67 -9.70 0.52 -1.43
CA THR A 67 -10.24 -0.60 -2.22
C THR A 67 -11.50 -0.20 -2.98
N GLN A 68 -12.43 0.54 -2.34
CA GLN A 68 -13.66 0.97 -3.01
C GLN A 68 -13.39 1.98 -4.13
N THR A 69 -12.44 2.88 -3.92
CA THR A 69 -12.00 3.83 -4.95
C THR A 69 -11.43 3.06 -6.16
N ALA A 70 -10.54 2.10 -5.93
CA ALA A 70 -9.95 1.30 -7.00
C ALA A 70 -10.97 0.46 -7.77
N LEU A 71 -11.92 -0.17 -7.06
CA LEU A 71 -13.01 -0.92 -7.68
C LEU A 71 -13.88 -0.04 -8.57
N GLY A 72 -14.25 1.16 -8.10
CA GLY A 72 -15.04 2.11 -8.89
C GLY A 72 -14.33 2.54 -10.17
N LEU A 73 -13.04 2.89 -10.07
CA LEU A 73 -12.22 3.26 -11.22
C LEU A 73 -12.10 2.12 -12.24
N CYS A 74 -11.88 0.89 -11.78
CA CYS A 74 -11.81 -0.28 -12.66
C CYS A 74 -13.15 -0.61 -13.29
N ALA A 75 -14.25 -0.54 -12.54
CA ALA A 75 -15.59 -0.79 -13.07
C ALA A 75 -15.93 0.20 -14.19
N GLU A 76 -15.63 1.49 -14.00
CA GLU A 76 -15.82 2.52 -15.02
C GLU A 76 -14.92 2.30 -16.24
N ALA A 77 -13.65 1.95 -16.03
CA ALA A 77 -12.69 1.80 -17.12
C ALA A 77 -12.95 0.57 -18.01
N PHE A 78 -13.35 -0.55 -17.42
CA PHE A 78 -13.47 -1.84 -18.12
C PHE A 78 -14.92 -2.24 -18.42
N GLY A 79 -15.91 -1.65 -17.75
CA GLY A 79 -17.32 -2.01 -17.92
C GLY A 79 -17.67 -3.42 -17.41
N THR A 80 -16.89 -3.93 -16.45
CA THR A 80 -17.03 -5.27 -15.86
C THR A 80 -17.45 -5.17 -14.39
N GLU A 81 -17.60 -6.33 -13.73
CA GLU A 81 -17.69 -6.43 -12.27
C GLU A 81 -16.31 -6.80 -11.70
N PRO A 82 -15.48 -5.79 -11.35
CA PRO A 82 -14.14 -6.05 -10.83
C PRO A 82 -14.17 -6.66 -9.43
N VAL A 83 -13.15 -7.45 -9.12
CA VAL A 83 -13.02 -8.14 -7.82
C VAL A 83 -11.80 -7.59 -7.09
N ALA A 84 -11.97 -7.28 -5.80
CA ALA A 84 -10.88 -6.82 -4.95
C ALA A 84 -9.83 -7.92 -4.79
N GLY A 85 -8.59 -7.58 -5.12
CA GLY A 85 -7.42 -8.40 -4.82
C GLY A 85 -6.79 -7.99 -3.47
N VAL A 86 -5.52 -8.33 -3.32
CA VAL A 86 -4.74 -7.96 -2.13
C VAL A 86 -4.39 -6.47 -2.18
N LEU A 87 -4.56 -5.78 -1.04
CA LEU A 87 -4.02 -4.45 -0.80
C LEU A 87 -2.74 -4.57 0.03
N THR A 88 -1.66 -3.97 -0.45
CA THR A 88 -0.39 -3.86 0.31
C THR A 88 0.06 -2.41 0.38
N TYR A 89 1.04 -2.12 1.22
CA TYR A 89 1.65 -0.79 1.33
C TYR A 89 3.11 -0.84 0.88
N ILE A 90 3.56 0.20 0.20
CA ILE A 90 4.96 0.36 -0.19
C ILE A 90 5.74 0.94 0.99
N SER A 91 6.74 0.20 1.47
CA SER A 91 7.71 0.72 2.43
C SER A 91 8.76 1.57 1.72
N ARG A 92 8.86 2.86 2.07
CA ARG A 92 9.83 3.81 1.52
C ARG A 92 10.85 4.30 2.54
N GLY A 93 10.86 3.73 3.75
CA GLY A 93 11.75 4.16 4.81
C GLY A 93 11.26 5.36 5.61
N THR A 94 10.01 5.78 5.42
CA THR A 94 9.47 7.06 5.92
C THR A 94 8.85 6.93 7.31
N ASP A 95 8.63 8.06 7.99
CA ASP A 95 7.96 8.04 9.31
C ASP A 95 6.50 7.55 9.21
N ASP A 96 5.86 7.75 8.05
CA ASP A 96 4.56 7.16 7.74
C ASP A 96 4.61 5.63 7.73
N ASP A 97 5.73 5.03 7.30
CA ASP A 97 5.93 3.59 7.36
C ASP A 97 6.06 3.10 8.80
N ALA A 98 6.75 3.87 9.66
CA ALA A 98 6.83 3.58 11.09
C ALA A 98 5.43 3.59 11.72
N HIS A 99 4.66 4.65 11.49
CA HIS A 99 3.27 4.74 11.96
C HIS A 99 2.39 3.62 11.41
N GLY A 100 2.60 3.23 10.16
CA GLY A 100 1.92 2.10 9.53
C GLY A 100 2.20 0.77 10.21
N VAL A 101 3.45 0.51 10.58
CA VAL A 101 3.85 -0.69 11.34
C VAL A 101 3.19 -0.67 12.72
N LEU A 102 3.25 0.46 13.44
CA LEU A 102 2.63 0.59 14.76
C LEU A 102 1.12 0.36 14.70
N ALA A 103 0.42 0.97 13.75
CA ALA A 103 -1.01 0.77 13.54
C ALA A 103 -1.34 -0.70 13.23
N GLY A 104 -0.50 -1.41 12.48
CA GLY A 104 -0.64 -2.84 12.20
C GLY A 104 -0.58 -3.73 13.46
N PHE A 105 0.12 -3.29 14.50
CA PHE A 105 0.13 -3.92 15.83
C PHE A 105 -0.98 -3.39 16.77
N GLY A 106 -1.79 -2.43 16.31
CA GLY A 106 -2.77 -1.72 17.12
C GLY A 106 -2.12 -0.84 18.19
N LEU A 107 -0.95 -0.25 17.87
CA LEU A 107 -0.16 0.59 18.76
C LEU A 107 -0.22 2.05 18.32
N ALA A 108 -0.15 2.94 19.31
CA ALA A 108 0.11 4.36 19.09
C ALA A 108 1.47 4.70 19.74
N GLY A 109 2.29 5.46 19.03
CA GLY A 109 3.62 5.83 19.50
C GLY A 109 4.13 7.09 18.81
N ASP A 110 5.06 7.76 19.47
CA ASP A 110 5.75 8.92 18.93
C ASP A 110 6.98 8.47 18.16
N VAL A 111 7.12 8.96 16.92
CA VAL A 111 8.24 8.67 16.03
C VAL A 111 9.08 9.93 15.90
N THR A 112 10.39 9.82 16.11
CA THR A 112 11.34 10.92 15.93
C THR A 112 12.55 10.43 15.17
N ARG A 113 12.85 11.08 14.05
CA ARG A 113 14.01 10.77 13.21
C ARG A 113 15.15 11.76 13.46
N THR A 114 16.35 11.22 13.61
CA THR A 114 17.58 12.02 13.62
C THR A 114 18.38 11.66 12.37
N ALA A 115 18.56 12.65 11.49
CA ALA A 115 19.43 12.49 10.33
C ALA A 115 20.89 12.47 10.78
N HIS A 116 21.67 11.49 10.30
CA HIS A 116 23.11 11.47 10.55
C HIS A 116 23.85 11.91 9.29
N ASP A 117 24.88 12.74 9.45
CA ASP A 117 25.66 13.34 8.35
C ASP A 117 26.36 12.29 7.45
N ALA A 118 26.51 11.06 7.94
CA ALA A 118 27.06 9.92 7.19
C ALA A 118 26.01 9.09 6.42
N GLY A 119 24.76 9.53 6.35
CA GLY A 119 23.70 8.92 5.52
C GLY A 119 22.92 7.77 6.16
N TRP A 120 23.01 7.57 7.48
CA TRP A 120 22.25 6.55 8.21
C TRP A 120 21.33 7.23 9.22
N ASP A 121 20.03 7.25 8.94
CA ASP A 121 19.06 7.79 9.90
C ASP A 121 18.91 6.86 11.10
N VAL A 122 18.73 7.44 12.28
CA VAL A 122 18.30 6.71 13.48
C VAL A 122 16.88 7.15 13.81
N VAL A 123 15.97 6.18 13.94
CA VAL A 123 14.58 6.42 14.30
C VAL A 123 14.33 5.99 15.74
N HIS A 124 13.89 6.93 16.56
CA HIS A 124 13.43 6.67 17.91
C HIS A 124 11.91 6.51 17.92
N VAL A 125 11.43 5.41 18.50
CA VAL A 125 10.00 5.13 18.68
C VAL A 125 9.69 5.04 20.15
N THR A 126 8.81 5.91 20.64
CA THR A 126 8.38 5.94 22.04
C THR A 126 7.02 5.31 22.19
N LEU A 127 6.93 4.24 22.98
CA LEU A 127 5.72 3.44 23.21
C LEU A 127 5.34 3.44 24.69
N ARG A 128 4.09 3.12 25.00
CA ARG A 128 3.66 2.92 26.39
C ARG A 128 4.18 1.59 26.89
N LYS A 129 4.62 1.54 28.14
CA LYS A 129 5.07 0.27 28.75
C LYS A 129 4.02 -0.85 28.68
N ALA A 130 2.74 -0.52 28.88
CA ALA A 130 1.64 -1.47 28.84
C ALA A 130 1.46 -2.15 27.47
N ASP A 131 1.84 -1.48 26.37
CA ASP A 131 1.73 -2.05 25.03
C ASP A 131 2.75 -3.18 24.81
N LEU A 132 3.93 -3.06 25.42
CA LEU A 132 4.99 -4.08 25.35
C LEU A 132 4.70 -5.31 26.20
N GLU A 133 3.77 -5.23 27.16
CA GLU A 133 3.29 -6.40 27.90
C GLU A 133 2.44 -7.32 27.01
N ARG A 134 1.76 -6.75 26.02
CA ARG A 134 0.91 -7.48 25.06
C ARG A 134 1.68 -7.97 23.83
N ILE A 135 2.63 -7.16 23.35
CA ILE A 135 3.38 -7.43 22.13
C ILE A 135 4.88 -7.37 22.43
N PRO A 136 5.64 -8.46 22.19
CA PRO A 136 7.08 -8.44 22.43
C PRO A 136 7.77 -7.32 21.64
N GLU A 137 8.61 -6.55 22.34
CA GLU A 137 9.40 -5.45 21.75
C GLU A 137 10.16 -5.91 20.51
N SER A 138 10.77 -7.10 20.54
CA SER A 138 11.54 -7.65 19.42
C SER A 138 10.73 -7.79 18.14
N ARG A 139 9.43 -8.11 18.21
CA ARG A 139 8.56 -8.18 17.01
C ARG A 139 8.32 -6.81 16.41
N ILE A 140 8.10 -5.81 17.26
CA ILE A 140 7.87 -4.43 16.82
C ILE A 140 9.16 -3.89 16.20
N HIS A 141 10.29 -4.10 16.89
CA HIS A 141 11.61 -3.70 16.44
C HIS A 141 11.97 -4.29 15.08
N THR A 142 11.84 -5.61 14.90
CA THR A 142 12.11 -6.27 13.61
C THR A 142 11.22 -5.72 12.48
N ALA A 143 9.92 -5.49 12.75
CA ALA A 143 9.02 -4.94 11.73
C ALA A 143 9.36 -3.50 11.35
N LEU A 144 9.74 -2.67 12.32
CA LEU A 144 10.18 -1.30 12.10
C LEU A 144 11.50 -1.27 11.30
N GLU A 145 12.52 -2.03 11.69
CA GLU A 145 13.79 -2.08 10.95
C GLU A 145 13.59 -2.56 9.51
N ALA A 146 12.77 -3.59 9.29
CA ALA A 146 12.47 -4.08 7.95
C ALA A 146 11.74 -3.04 7.09
N SER A 147 10.82 -2.28 7.66
CA SER A 147 10.03 -1.28 6.92
C SER A 147 10.77 0.03 6.74
N LEU A 148 11.68 0.39 7.66
CA LEU A 148 12.41 1.65 7.64
C LEU A 148 13.77 1.55 6.96
N ASN A 149 14.36 0.35 6.92
CA ASN A 149 15.70 0.09 6.43
C ASN A 149 16.76 1.00 7.08
N CYS A 150 16.58 1.28 8.37
CA CYS A 150 17.46 2.12 9.18
C CYS A 150 17.52 1.60 10.63
N GLU A 151 18.42 2.16 11.43
CA GLU A 151 18.52 1.79 12.85
C GLU A 151 17.29 2.30 13.61
N VAL A 152 16.73 1.45 14.48
CA VAL A 152 15.54 1.76 15.27
C VAL A 152 15.80 1.53 16.75
N HIS A 153 15.50 2.53 17.57
CA HIS A 153 15.56 2.44 19.04
C HIS A 153 14.17 2.63 19.63
N ILE A 154 13.67 1.59 20.32
CA ILE A 154 12.40 1.66 21.04
C ILE A 154 12.65 2.17 22.46
N ARG A 155 11.83 3.13 22.91
CA ARG A 155 11.83 3.67 24.26
C ARG A 155 10.45 3.51 24.86
N THR A 156 10.38 3.42 26.19
CA THR A 156 9.10 3.36 26.91
C THR A 156 8.86 4.58 27.77
N VAL A 157 7.59 4.94 27.89
CA VAL A 157 7.04 5.93 28.81
C VAL A 157 5.90 5.35 29.64
#